data_AF-A0A7K2KXB1-F1
#
_entry.id   AF-A0A7K2KXB1-F1
#
_cell.length_a   1.000
_cell.length_b   1.000
_cell.length_c   1.000
_cell.angle_alpha   90.00
_cell.angle_beta   90.00
_cell.angle_gamma   90.00
#
_symmetry.space_group_name_H-M   'P 1'
#
loop_
_entity.id
_entity.type
_entity.pdbx_description
1 polymer ?
#
loop_
_entity_poly.entity_id
_entity_poly.type
_entity_poly.pdbx_seq_one_letter_code
_entity_poly.pdbx_strand_id
1 'polypeptide(L)'
;VAPAPTVRLRGADLRAEDRSLADAVGRALGQAGRIVAASGALGDTGTATPERAAALAQEAGRPLLVLLDGPEEMPPRLAHRLADWTAATETWLRAHHVRLVTACRPEHWERAGALYRPGALHRPAPGRRDPAAHGLPAALVLGPYSATEARAVREGYGLGEEDLAAADARHPLALRLLAEVRAALPGDVPGRPDREEIFTAHLDLMCLRIAVRIAAGSRPLPSGTAVRRLAARV
;
A
#
# COMPACT_ATOMS: atom_id res chain seq x y z
N VAL A 1 7.25 -18.75 16.53
CA VAL A 1 8.14 -18.19 15.46
C VAL A 1 7.97 -16.68 15.47
N ALA A 2 9.05 -15.90 15.63
CA ALA A 2 8.96 -14.44 15.59
C ALA A 2 8.81 -13.93 14.14
N PRO A 3 8.13 -12.80 13.88
CA PRO A 3 7.88 -12.25 12.53
C PRO A 3 9.09 -11.49 11.97
N ALA A 4 9.55 -11.82 10.74
CA ALA A 4 10.84 -11.36 10.18
C ALA A 4 11.03 -9.84 10.37
N PRO A 5 12.25 -9.35 10.70
CA PRO A 5 12.51 -7.91 10.72
C PRO A 5 12.11 -7.30 9.37
N THR A 6 11.21 -6.33 9.39
CA THR A 6 10.55 -5.84 8.16
C THR A 6 10.69 -4.33 8.06
N VAL A 7 11.15 -3.86 6.90
CA VAL A 7 11.10 -2.44 6.50
C VAL A 7 9.96 -2.28 5.49
N ARG A 8 9.06 -1.34 5.75
CA ARG A 8 7.94 -1.01 4.85
C ARG A 8 8.23 0.33 4.19
N LEU A 9 8.10 0.36 2.87
CA LEU A 9 8.30 1.54 2.03
C LEU A 9 7.13 1.64 1.05
N ARG A 10 6.77 2.86 0.68
CA ARG A 10 5.90 3.15 -0.46
C ARG A 10 6.73 3.61 -1.65
N GLY A 11 6.18 3.53 -2.87
CA GLY A 11 6.78 4.15 -4.04
C GLY A 11 7.05 5.65 -3.83
N ALA A 12 6.17 6.34 -3.11
CA ALA A 12 6.33 7.74 -2.73
C ALA A 12 7.51 8.03 -1.77
N ASP A 13 8.07 7.01 -1.10
CA ASP A 13 9.23 7.17 -0.23
C ASP A 13 10.57 7.07 -1.02
N LEU A 14 10.50 6.67 -2.29
CA LEU A 14 11.65 6.61 -3.20
C LEU A 14 12.03 8.00 -3.71
N ARG A 15 13.31 8.17 -4.07
CA ARG A 15 13.85 9.42 -4.59
C ARG A 15 14.45 9.25 -5.97
N ALA A 16 14.49 10.33 -6.74
CA ALA A 16 14.95 10.33 -8.12
C ALA A 16 16.41 9.86 -8.27
N GLU A 17 17.23 10.14 -7.25
CA GLU A 17 18.64 9.82 -7.16
C GLU A 17 18.93 8.41 -6.64
N ASP A 18 17.92 7.66 -6.18
CA ASP A 18 18.11 6.31 -5.69
C ASP A 18 18.74 5.45 -6.78
N ARG A 19 19.83 4.77 -6.41
CA ARG A 19 20.53 3.81 -7.28
C ARG A 19 19.99 2.41 -7.07
N SER A 20 19.45 2.12 -5.88
CA SER A 20 18.77 0.87 -5.57
C SER A 20 17.78 1.07 -4.42
N LEU A 21 16.99 0.05 -4.12
CA LEU A 21 16.11 0.03 -2.95
C LEU A 21 16.88 0.20 -1.62
N ALA A 22 18.17 -0.15 -1.58
CA ALA A 22 19.01 0.00 -0.39
C ALA A 22 19.09 1.47 0.08
N ASP A 23 19.09 2.43 -0.85
CA ASP A 23 19.17 3.86 -0.52
C ASP A 23 17.91 4.31 0.26
N ALA A 24 16.73 3.85 -0.16
CA ALA A 24 15.47 4.11 0.53
C ALA A 24 15.39 3.40 1.89
N VAL A 25 15.83 2.14 1.97
CA VAL A 25 15.94 1.40 3.24
C VAL A 25 16.87 2.12 4.21
N GLY A 26 18.03 2.61 3.73
CA GLY A 26 19.01 3.30 4.56
C GLY A 26 18.47 4.60 5.13
N ARG A 27 17.72 5.36 4.33
CA ARG A 27 17.02 6.55 4.83
C ARG A 27 15.95 6.21 5.87
N ALA A 28 15.16 5.16 5.65
CA ALA A 28 14.13 4.74 6.60
C ALA A 28 14.74 4.27 7.94
N LEU A 29 15.80 3.48 7.88
CA LEU A 29 16.54 3.02 9.07
C LEU A 29 17.22 4.20 9.80
N GLY A 30 17.83 5.13 9.08
CA GLY A 30 18.42 6.33 9.66
C GLY A 30 17.38 7.20 10.38
N GLN A 31 16.17 7.35 9.78
CA GLN A 31 15.06 8.06 10.43
C GLN A 31 14.58 7.33 11.70
N ALA A 32 14.41 6.01 11.64
CA ALA A 32 14.03 5.21 12.80
C ALA A 32 15.09 5.27 13.91
N GLY A 33 16.37 5.21 13.55
CA GLY A 33 17.50 5.36 14.47
C GLY A 33 17.47 6.70 15.21
N ARG A 34 17.19 7.81 14.51
CA ARG A 34 17.02 9.13 15.14
C ARG A 34 15.88 9.15 16.16
N ILE A 35 14.75 8.53 15.85
CA ILE A 35 13.58 8.46 16.76
C ILE A 35 13.93 7.68 18.03
N VAL A 36 14.60 6.54 17.87
CA VAL A 36 14.99 5.65 18.97
C VAL A 36 16.09 6.29 19.83
N ALA A 37 17.07 6.96 19.22
CA ALA A 37 18.08 7.74 19.94
C ALA A 37 17.48 8.91 20.72
N ALA A 38 16.50 9.64 20.14
CA ALA A 38 15.76 10.68 20.85
C ALA A 38 14.96 10.13 22.05
N SER A 39 14.66 8.83 22.05
CA SER A 39 13.98 8.12 23.14
C SER A 39 14.96 7.53 24.18
N GLY A 40 16.26 7.87 24.11
CA GLY A 40 17.28 7.49 25.09
C GLY A 40 18.00 6.17 24.80
N ALA A 41 17.81 5.58 23.61
CA ALA A 41 18.57 4.40 23.23
C ALA A 41 20.05 4.73 23.00
N LEU A 42 20.92 3.83 23.46
CA LEU A 42 22.37 3.92 23.25
C LEU A 42 22.74 3.41 21.84
N GLY A 43 23.60 4.15 21.15
CA GLY A 43 24.17 3.72 19.87
C GLY A 43 24.40 4.88 18.90
N ASP A 44 25.28 4.64 17.92
CA ASP A 44 25.48 5.57 16.81
C ASP A 44 24.46 5.31 15.71
N THR A 45 23.60 6.29 15.45
CA THR A 45 22.60 6.22 14.37
C THR A 45 23.22 6.05 12.98
N GLY A 46 24.48 6.43 12.78
CA GLY A 46 25.24 6.21 11.55
C GLY A 46 25.49 4.72 11.26
N THR A 47 25.38 3.85 12.27
CA THR A 47 25.55 2.39 12.11
C THR A 47 24.27 1.68 11.65
N ALA A 48 23.13 2.38 11.57
CA ALA A 48 21.85 1.83 11.12
C ALA A 48 21.77 1.70 9.60
N THR A 49 22.74 1.02 8.99
CA THR A 49 22.80 0.79 7.55
C THR A 49 21.92 -0.40 7.14
N PRO A 50 21.45 -0.45 5.87
CA PRO A 50 20.71 -1.61 5.35
C PRO A 50 21.51 -2.91 5.49
N GLU A 51 22.81 -2.87 5.23
CA GLU A 51 23.69 -4.04 5.27
C GLU A 51 23.85 -4.55 6.70
N ARG A 52 23.98 -3.65 7.69
CA ARG A 52 24.06 -4.05 9.09
C ARG A 52 22.74 -4.63 9.58
N ALA A 53 21.61 -4.03 9.21
CA ALA A 53 20.29 -4.56 9.53
C ALA A 53 20.06 -5.95 8.92
N ALA A 54 20.50 -6.16 7.68
CA ALA A 54 20.44 -7.46 7.02
C ALA A 54 21.35 -8.51 7.70
N ALA A 55 22.58 -8.12 8.07
CA ALA A 55 23.50 -9.00 8.80
C ALA A 55 22.93 -9.42 10.16
N LEU A 56 22.36 -8.48 10.93
CA LEU A 56 21.73 -8.78 12.22
C LEU A 56 20.52 -9.69 12.09
N ALA A 57 19.69 -9.50 11.05
CA ALA A 57 18.58 -10.41 10.78
C ALA A 57 19.10 -11.84 10.51
N GLN A 58 20.15 -11.95 9.68
CA GLN A 58 20.77 -13.21 9.31
C GLN A 58 21.44 -13.92 10.48
N GLU A 59 22.13 -13.18 11.36
CA GLU A 59 22.67 -13.68 12.64
C GLU A 59 21.54 -14.25 13.52
N ALA A 60 20.35 -13.66 13.46
CA ALA A 60 19.13 -14.18 14.09
C ALA A 60 18.42 -15.30 13.29
N GLY A 61 19.08 -15.86 12.27
CA GLY A 61 18.61 -16.96 11.43
C GLY A 61 17.48 -16.60 10.47
N ARG A 62 17.30 -15.32 10.13
CA ARG A 62 16.11 -14.81 9.43
C ARG A 62 16.49 -13.77 8.37
N PRO A 63 15.79 -13.68 7.23
CA PRO A 63 16.07 -12.61 6.27
C PRO A 63 15.52 -11.27 6.78
N LEU A 64 16.17 -10.17 6.39
CA LEU A 64 15.52 -8.87 6.37
C LEU A 64 14.46 -8.88 5.27
N LEU A 65 13.21 -8.55 5.62
CA LEU A 65 12.12 -8.40 4.66
C LEU A 65 11.94 -6.93 4.32
N VAL A 66 11.84 -6.61 3.03
CA VAL A 66 11.45 -5.29 2.55
C VAL A 66 10.11 -5.42 1.83
N LEU A 67 9.13 -4.64 2.25
CA LEU A 67 7.85 -4.48 1.56
C LEU A 67 7.87 -3.14 0.82
N LEU A 68 7.75 -3.18 -0.51
CA LEU A 68 7.57 -2.00 -1.34
C LEU A 68 6.13 -1.97 -1.85
N ASP A 69 5.36 -0.99 -1.40
CA ASP A 69 3.96 -0.80 -1.75
C ASP A 69 3.78 0.34 -2.76
N GLY A 70 3.04 0.09 -3.84
CA GLY A 70 2.77 1.06 -4.89
C GLY A 70 4.02 1.67 -5.53
N PRO A 71 4.99 0.88 -6.05
CA PRO A 71 6.17 1.42 -6.74
C PRO A 71 5.83 2.34 -7.92
N GLU A 72 4.62 2.24 -8.49
CA GLU A 72 4.08 3.17 -9.49
C GLU A 72 4.03 4.64 -9.03
N GLU A 73 4.08 4.92 -7.73
CA GLU A 73 4.17 6.28 -7.17
C GLU A 73 5.60 6.85 -7.19
N MET A 74 6.58 6.11 -7.69
CA MET A 74 7.98 6.56 -7.72
C MET A 74 8.19 7.81 -8.59
N PRO A 75 9.23 8.62 -8.32
CA PRO A 75 9.54 9.78 -9.13
C PRO A 75 9.80 9.42 -10.61
N PRO A 76 9.32 10.21 -11.59
CA PRO A 76 9.50 9.90 -13.02
C PRO A 76 10.97 9.70 -13.45
N ARG A 77 11.90 10.47 -12.86
CA ARG A 77 13.34 10.32 -13.11
C ARG A 77 13.89 8.95 -12.70
N LEU A 78 13.33 8.35 -11.64
CA LEU A 78 13.69 6.99 -11.24
C LEU A 78 13.08 5.98 -12.21
N ALA A 79 11.80 6.19 -12.58
CA ALA A 79 11.10 5.33 -13.53
C ALA A 79 11.81 5.24 -14.91
N HIS A 80 12.42 6.34 -15.38
CA HIS A 80 13.24 6.32 -16.60
C HIS A 80 14.51 5.48 -16.51
N ARG A 81 15.01 5.22 -15.30
CA ARG A 81 16.20 4.39 -15.04
C ARG A 81 15.84 3.07 -14.35
N LEU A 82 14.61 2.60 -14.52
CA LEU A 82 14.07 1.44 -13.81
C LEU A 82 14.92 0.18 -14.03
N ALA A 83 15.47 -0.04 -15.23
CA ALA A 83 16.32 -1.20 -15.52
C ALA A 83 17.58 -1.23 -14.64
N ASP A 84 18.33 -0.13 -14.61
CA ASP A 84 19.55 0.00 -13.80
C ASP A 84 19.23 -0.09 -12.30
N TRP A 85 18.17 0.58 -11.86
CA TRP A 85 17.72 0.55 -10.47
C TRP A 85 17.30 -0.85 -10.02
N THR A 86 16.57 -1.59 -10.87
CA THR A 86 16.17 -2.98 -10.60
C THR A 86 17.38 -3.90 -10.53
N ALA A 87 18.34 -3.77 -11.46
CA ALA A 87 19.55 -4.58 -11.47
C ALA A 87 20.44 -4.34 -10.23
N ALA A 88 20.59 -3.08 -9.82
CA ALA A 88 21.31 -2.72 -8.59
C ALA A 88 20.56 -3.22 -7.34
N THR A 89 19.23 -3.10 -7.31
CA THR A 89 18.39 -3.64 -6.24
C THR A 89 18.55 -5.16 -6.13
N GLU A 90 18.47 -5.90 -7.23
CA GLU A 90 18.65 -7.35 -7.23
C GLU A 90 20.06 -7.77 -6.77
N THR A 91 21.08 -6.99 -7.13
CA THR A 91 22.46 -7.23 -6.69
C THR A 91 22.57 -7.08 -5.17
N TRP A 92 22.02 -6.01 -4.61
CA TRP A 92 21.99 -5.78 -3.17
C TRP A 92 21.18 -6.85 -2.42
N LEU A 93 19.98 -7.19 -2.90
CA LEU A 93 19.13 -8.22 -2.29
C LEU A 93 19.88 -9.56 -2.14
N ARG A 94 20.59 -9.97 -3.21
CA ARG A 94 21.36 -11.22 -3.21
C ARG A 94 22.60 -11.16 -2.33
N ALA A 95 23.36 -10.06 -2.38
CA ALA A 95 24.57 -9.89 -1.58
C ALA A 95 24.30 -9.93 -0.06
N HIS A 96 23.13 -9.46 0.37
CA HIS A 96 22.78 -9.33 1.79
C HIS A 96 21.65 -10.26 2.24
N HIS A 97 21.26 -11.23 1.40
CA HIS A 97 20.16 -12.19 1.68
C HIS A 97 18.82 -11.54 2.07
N VAL A 98 18.56 -10.35 1.56
CA VAL A 98 17.32 -9.61 1.79
C VAL A 98 16.22 -10.19 0.91
N ARG A 99 14.99 -10.23 1.41
CA ARG A 99 13.80 -10.63 0.66
C ARG A 99 12.94 -9.40 0.36
N LEU A 100 12.51 -9.27 -0.89
CA LEU A 100 11.61 -8.21 -1.33
C LEU A 100 10.21 -8.78 -1.62
N VAL A 101 9.19 -8.10 -1.13
CA VAL A 101 7.80 -8.24 -1.56
C VAL A 101 7.37 -6.91 -2.16
N THR A 102 6.84 -6.94 -3.38
CA THR A 102 6.33 -5.75 -4.06
C THR A 102 4.82 -5.90 -4.25
N ALA A 103 4.06 -4.98 -3.67
CA ALA A 103 2.63 -4.84 -3.94
C ALA A 103 2.49 -3.74 -4.99
N CYS A 104 1.98 -4.08 -6.18
CA CYS A 104 1.88 -3.14 -7.29
C CYS A 104 0.74 -3.54 -8.23
N ARG A 105 0.35 -2.60 -9.08
CA ARG A 105 -0.59 -2.85 -10.17
C ARG A 105 0.00 -3.76 -11.26
N PRO A 106 -0.82 -4.54 -11.96
CA PRO A 106 -0.34 -5.46 -13.01
C PRO A 106 0.38 -4.73 -14.14
N GLU A 107 -0.02 -3.51 -14.51
CA GLU A 107 0.61 -2.72 -15.58
C GLU A 107 2.01 -2.21 -15.22
N HIS A 108 2.28 -2.05 -13.92
CA HIS A 108 3.63 -1.81 -13.43
C HIS A 108 4.43 -3.11 -13.47
N TRP A 109 3.85 -4.21 -12.96
CA TRP A 109 4.53 -5.50 -12.87
C TRP A 109 4.89 -6.11 -14.23
N GLU A 110 4.06 -5.92 -15.25
CA GLU A 110 4.33 -6.34 -16.63
C GLU A 110 5.70 -5.83 -17.10
N ARG A 111 6.01 -4.57 -16.79
CA ARG A 111 7.27 -3.92 -17.15
C ARG A 111 8.39 -4.24 -16.15
N ALA A 112 8.14 -4.01 -14.86
CA ALA A 112 9.16 -4.13 -13.81
C ALA A 112 9.59 -5.59 -13.59
N GLY A 113 8.64 -6.52 -13.59
CA GLY A 113 8.89 -7.95 -13.35
C GLY A 113 9.77 -8.57 -14.44
N ALA A 114 9.71 -8.08 -15.68
CA ALA A 114 10.52 -8.56 -16.79
C ALA A 114 12.01 -8.16 -16.70
N LEU A 115 12.34 -7.17 -15.85
CA LEU A 115 13.70 -6.69 -15.65
C LEU A 115 14.52 -7.56 -14.68
N TYR A 116 13.86 -8.39 -13.87
CA TYR A 116 14.53 -9.29 -12.95
C TYR A 116 15.13 -10.50 -13.68
N ARG A 117 16.27 -11.00 -13.18
CA ARG A 117 16.90 -12.19 -13.77
C ARG A 117 15.99 -13.43 -13.71
N PRO A 118 16.13 -14.37 -14.66
CA PRO A 118 15.46 -15.65 -14.59
C PRO A 118 15.71 -16.36 -13.25
N GLY A 119 14.64 -16.75 -12.57
CA GLY A 119 14.73 -17.45 -11.29
C GLY A 119 14.83 -16.54 -10.05
N ALA A 120 14.93 -15.22 -10.22
CA ALA A 120 14.89 -14.28 -9.09
C ALA A 120 13.47 -14.16 -8.49
N LEU A 121 12.44 -14.28 -9.32
CA LEU A 121 11.05 -14.13 -8.90
C LEU A 121 10.52 -15.38 -8.19
N HIS A 122 9.78 -15.15 -7.10
CA HIS A 122 9.03 -16.21 -6.44
C HIS A 122 7.95 -16.76 -7.39
N ARG A 123 7.96 -18.08 -7.61
CA ARG A 123 6.91 -18.76 -8.37
C ARG A 123 5.90 -19.36 -7.39
N PRO A 124 4.64 -18.91 -7.41
CA PRO A 124 3.61 -19.54 -6.59
C PRO A 124 3.42 -21.01 -7.03
N ALA A 125 2.97 -21.84 -6.08
CA ALA A 125 2.74 -23.26 -6.33
C ALA A 125 1.77 -23.49 -7.51
N PRO A 126 1.92 -24.60 -8.27
CA PRO A 126 0.99 -24.98 -9.32
C PRO A 126 -0.46 -25.00 -8.81
N GLY A 127 -1.40 -24.45 -9.57
CA GLY A 127 -2.82 -24.33 -9.17
C GLY A 127 -3.22 -23.02 -8.47
N ARG A 128 -2.26 -22.16 -8.11
CA ARG A 128 -2.51 -20.78 -7.63
C ARG A 128 -2.31 -19.71 -8.71
N ARG A 129 -2.13 -20.12 -9.96
CA ARG A 129 -2.04 -19.19 -11.10
C ARG A 129 -3.44 -18.79 -11.54
N ASP A 130 -3.73 -17.51 -11.38
CA ASP A 130 -4.93 -16.89 -11.92
C ASP A 130 -4.85 -16.86 -13.46
N PRO A 131 -5.94 -17.16 -14.19
CA PRO A 131 -6.02 -16.92 -15.63
C PRO A 131 -5.73 -15.47 -16.05
N ALA A 132 -5.95 -14.48 -15.18
CA ALA A 132 -5.55 -13.09 -15.45
C ALA A 132 -4.03 -12.88 -15.41
N ALA A 133 -3.26 -13.84 -14.90
CA ALA A 133 -1.80 -13.79 -14.85
C ALA A 133 -1.12 -14.25 -16.16
N HIS A 134 -1.88 -14.68 -17.17
CA HIS A 134 -1.29 -15.12 -18.44
C HIS A 134 -0.53 -13.96 -19.10
N GLY A 135 0.74 -14.20 -19.41
CA GLY A 135 1.64 -13.20 -20.02
C GLY A 135 2.43 -12.34 -19.04
N LEU A 136 2.09 -12.34 -17.74
CA LEU A 136 2.84 -11.58 -16.73
C LEU A 136 4.06 -12.33 -16.19
N PRO A 137 5.13 -11.62 -15.77
CA PRO A 137 6.19 -12.19 -14.95
C PRO A 137 5.64 -12.84 -13.68
N ALA A 138 6.34 -13.84 -13.14
CA ALA A 138 5.85 -14.62 -11.99
C ALA A 138 5.46 -13.72 -10.79
N ALA A 139 4.19 -13.79 -10.41
CA ALA A 139 3.61 -13.05 -9.29
C ALA A 139 2.45 -13.83 -8.66
N LEU A 140 2.10 -13.43 -7.45
CA LEU A 140 0.83 -13.79 -6.81
C LEU A 140 -0.21 -12.74 -7.18
N VAL A 141 -1.26 -13.14 -7.89
CA VAL A 141 -2.38 -12.25 -8.23
C VAL A 141 -3.37 -12.23 -7.07
N LEU A 142 -3.75 -11.03 -6.65
CA LEU A 142 -4.80 -10.81 -5.64
C LEU A 142 -6.09 -10.44 -6.36
N GLY A 143 -7.00 -11.41 -6.44
CA GLY A 143 -8.32 -11.25 -7.05
C GLY A 143 -9.39 -10.78 -6.05
N PRO A 144 -10.67 -10.78 -6.45
CA PRO A 144 -11.78 -10.63 -5.52
C PRO A 144 -11.76 -11.75 -4.46
N TYR A 145 -12.48 -11.54 -3.36
CA TYR A 145 -12.66 -12.59 -2.37
C TYR A 145 -13.30 -13.84 -2.99
N SER A 146 -12.94 -15.02 -2.48
CA SER A 146 -13.72 -16.23 -2.72
C SER A 146 -15.14 -16.05 -2.18
N ALA A 147 -16.08 -16.89 -2.63
CA ALA A 147 -17.47 -16.81 -2.14
C ALA A 147 -17.56 -16.96 -0.62
N THR A 148 -16.71 -17.81 -0.03
CA THR A 148 -16.67 -18.03 1.42
C THR A 148 -16.09 -16.84 2.17
N GLU A 149 -14.99 -16.27 1.69
CA GLU A 149 -14.39 -15.06 2.29
C GLU A 149 -15.35 -13.87 2.18
N ALA A 150 -15.97 -13.68 1.03
CA ALA A 150 -16.91 -12.58 0.81
C ALA A 150 -18.12 -12.65 1.76
N ARG A 151 -18.65 -13.85 2.00
CA ARG A 151 -19.74 -14.05 2.97
C ARG A 151 -19.32 -13.65 4.38
N ALA A 152 -18.17 -14.15 4.83
CA ALA A 152 -17.65 -13.84 6.17
C ALA A 152 -17.36 -12.33 6.34
N VAL A 153 -16.81 -11.68 5.31
CA VAL A 153 -16.57 -10.22 5.33
C VAL A 153 -17.88 -9.44 5.37
N ARG A 154 -18.88 -9.84 4.57
CA ARG A 154 -20.21 -9.21 4.58
C ARG A 154 -20.89 -9.34 5.93
N GLU A 155 -20.91 -10.53 6.52
CA GLU A 155 -21.44 -10.76 7.87
C GLU A 155 -20.76 -9.87 8.91
N GLY A 156 -19.42 -9.76 8.87
CA GLY A 156 -18.66 -8.88 9.77
C GLY A 156 -18.96 -7.39 9.58
N TYR A 157 -19.38 -6.97 8.39
CA TYR A 157 -19.82 -5.61 8.09
C TYR A 157 -21.33 -5.38 8.26
N GLY A 158 -22.10 -6.41 8.61
CA GLY A 158 -23.57 -6.32 8.66
C GLY A 158 -24.21 -6.11 7.28
N LEU A 159 -23.56 -6.58 6.21
CA LEU A 159 -24.08 -6.57 4.85
C LEU A 159 -24.73 -7.92 4.51
N GLY A 160 -25.95 -7.89 3.99
CA GLY A 160 -26.65 -9.00 3.36
C GLY A 160 -26.20 -9.26 1.91
N GLU A 161 -26.71 -10.34 1.33
CA GLU A 161 -26.37 -10.73 -0.05
C GLU A 161 -26.97 -9.81 -1.11
N GLU A 162 -28.11 -9.22 -0.79
CA GLU A 162 -28.92 -8.37 -1.67
C GLU A 162 -28.70 -6.88 -1.39
N ASP A 163 -27.56 -6.53 -0.79
CA ASP A 163 -27.23 -5.16 -0.39
C ASP A 163 -26.42 -4.38 -1.42
N LEU A 164 -25.97 -5.06 -2.47
CA LEU A 164 -25.20 -4.51 -3.57
C LEU A 164 -25.38 -5.34 -4.83
N ALA A 165 -24.90 -4.82 -5.95
CA ALA A 165 -24.86 -5.54 -7.21
C ALA A 165 -24.07 -6.85 -7.09
N ALA A 166 -24.59 -7.93 -7.67
CA ALA A 166 -23.98 -9.27 -7.57
C ALA A 166 -22.53 -9.32 -8.12
N ALA A 167 -22.23 -8.48 -9.10
CA ALA A 167 -20.87 -8.35 -9.67
C ALA A 167 -19.85 -7.84 -8.63
N ASP A 168 -20.27 -7.02 -7.67
CA ASP A 168 -19.42 -6.36 -6.69
C ASP A 168 -19.47 -7.02 -5.30
N ALA A 169 -20.33 -8.02 -5.12
CA ALA A 169 -20.54 -8.73 -3.86
C ALA A 169 -19.29 -9.41 -3.28
N ARG A 170 -18.21 -9.53 -4.06
CA ARG A 170 -16.91 -10.10 -3.67
C ARG A 170 -15.75 -9.12 -3.77
N HIS A 171 -16.01 -7.87 -4.15
CA HIS A 171 -14.98 -6.88 -4.38
C HIS A 171 -14.53 -6.26 -3.04
N PRO A 172 -13.26 -6.44 -2.61
CA PRO A 172 -12.85 -6.06 -1.26
C PRO A 172 -13.09 -4.59 -0.92
N LEU A 173 -12.74 -3.69 -1.85
CA LEU A 173 -12.95 -2.26 -1.64
C LEU A 173 -14.44 -1.88 -1.60
N ALA A 174 -15.28 -2.39 -2.51
CA ALA A 174 -16.70 -2.05 -2.56
C ALA A 174 -17.42 -2.44 -1.26
N LEU A 175 -17.13 -3.64 -0.73
CA LEU A 175 -17.68 -4.10 0.54
C LEU A 175 -17.29 -3.16 1.70
N ARG A 176 -16.01 -2.76 1.78
CA ARG A 176 -15.56 -1.83 2.82
C ARG A 176 -16.24 -0.46 2.69
N LEU A 177 -16.27 0.11 1.49
CA LEU A 177 -16.84 1.44 1.27
C LEU A 177 -18.34 1.46 1.55
N LEU A 178 -19.08 0.44 1.12
CA LEU A 178 -20.51 0.32 1.40
C LEU A 178 -20.78 0.20 2.90
N ALA A 179 -19.99 -0.58 3.63
CA ALA A 179 -20.11 -0.69 5.08
C ALA A 179 -19.89 0.66 5.78
N GLU A 180 -18.88 1.44 5.36
CA GLU A 180 -18.61 2.77 5.89
C GLU A 180 -19.72 3.78 5.58
N VAL A 181 -20.32 3.70 4.38
CA VAL A 181 -21.46 4.54 3.98
C VAL A 181 -22.68 4.20 4.83
N ARG A 182 -23.05 2.92 4.95
CA ARG A 182 -24.20 2.49 5.74
C ARG A 182 -24.05 2.81 7.23
N ALA A 183 -22.86 2.67 7.79
CA ALA A 183 -22.59 3.06 9.17
C ALA A 183 -22.75 4.57 9.43
N ALA A 184 -22.72 5.41 8.39
CA ALA A 184 -22.89 6.85 8.50
C ALA A 184 -24.31 7.36 8.21
N LEU A 185 -25.18 6.53 7.63
CA LEU A 185 -26.54 6.89 7.27
C LEU A 185 -27.53 6.43 8.36
N PRO A 186 -28.54 7.25 8.70
CA PRO A 186 -29.57 6.84 9.64
C PRO A 186 -30.58 5.90 8.96
N GLY A 187 -30.70 4.68 9.49
CA GLY A 187 -31.69 3.68 9.04
C GLY A 187 -31.27 2.90 7.79
N ASP A 188 -32.14 1.99 7.37
CA ASP A 188 -31.91 1.13 6.21
C ASP A 188 -32.11 1.90 4.92
N VAL A 189 -31.07 1.94 4.08
CA VAL A 189 -31.13 2.55 2.74
C VAL A 189 -31.40 1.45 1.72
N PRO A 190 -32.59 1.44 1.08
CA PRO A 190 -32.93 0.41 0.12
C PRO A 190 -32.10 0.55 -1.16
N GLY A 191 -31.79 -0.59 -1.79
CA GLY A 191 -31.14 -0.63 -3.09
C GLY A 191 -29.99 -1.62 -3.17
N ARG A 192 -29.54 -1.90 -4.40
CA ARG A 192 -28.42 -2.78 -4.72
C ARG A 192 -27.37 -1.99 -5.49
N PRO A 193 -26.73 -0.99 -4.86
CA PRO A 193 -25.84 -0.11 -5.58
C PRO A 193 -24.69 -0.89 -6.22
N ASP A 194 -24.30 -0.48 -7.40
CA ASP A 194 -23.09 -0.95 -8.03
C ASP A 194 -21.85 -0.24 -7.47
N ARG A 195 -20.67 -0.64 -7.92
CA ARG A 195 -19.40 -0.05 -7.46
C ARG A 195 -19.27 1.46 -7.71
N GLU A 196 -19.84 1.99 -8.80
CA GLU A 196 -19.75 3.43 -9.10
C GLU A 196 -20.63 4.24 -8.15
N GLU A 197 -21.85 3.75 -7.89
CA GLU A 197 -22.77 4.34 -6.93
C GLU A 197 -22.20 4.28 -5.50
N ILE A 198 -21.60 3.15 -5.11
CA ILE A 198 -20.91 2.99 -3.82
C ILE A 198 -19.76 3.99 -3.68
N PHE A 199 -18.93 4.14 -4.71
CA PHE A 199 -17.80 5.06 -4.68
C PHE A 199 -18.26 6.53 -4.59
N THR A 200 -19.29 6.88 -5.34
CA THR A 200 -19.90 8.22 -5.32
C THR A 200 -20.44 8.56 -3.92
N ALA A 201 -21.23 7.66 -3.33
CA ALA A 201 -21.77 7.84 -1.99
C ALA A 201 -20.65 7.96 -0.93
N HIS A 202 -19.57 7.20 -1.07
CA HIS A 202 -18.42 7.31 -0.18
C HIS A 202 -17.70 8.67 -0.32
N LEU A 203 -17.54 9.17 -1.54
CA LEU A 203 -16.94 10.48 -1.79
C LEU A 203 -17.79 11.59 -1.16
N ASP A 204 -19.11 11.55 -1.36
CA ASP A 204 -20.05 12.50 -0.75
C ASP A 204 -19.95 12.49 0.78
N LEU A 205 -19.89 11.30 1.38
CA LEU A 205 -19.69 11.14 2.82
C LEU A 205 -18.37 11.76 3.29
N MET A 206 -17.27 11.56 2.56
CA MET A 206 -15.97 12.15 2.90
C MET A 206 -16.00 13.67 2.78
N CYS A 207 -16.61 14.21 1.72
CA CYS A 207 -16.84 15.64 1.55
C CYS A 207 -17.63 16.24 2.73
N LEU A 208 -18.73 15.59 3.14
CA LEU A 208 -19.53 16.02 4.29
C LEU A 208 -18.71 16.00 5.60
N ARG A 209 -17.97 14.92 5.86
CA ARG A 209 -17.11 14.80 7.05
C ARG A 209 -16.05 15.89 7.12
N ILE A 210 -15.42 16.21 5.99
CA ILE A 210 -14.44 17.29 5.88
C ILE A 210 -15.13 18.64 6.14
N ALA A 211 -16.28 18.91 5.51
CA ALA A 211 -17.02 20.15 5.71
C ALA A 211 -17.43 20.37 7.17
N VAL A 212 -17.94 19.32 7.85
CA VAL A 212 -18.29 19.38 9.28
C VAL A 212 -17.05 19.67 10.14
N ARG A 213 -15.90 19.03 9.85
CA ARG A 213 -14.65 19.28 10.59
C ARG A 213 -14.14 20.70 10.40
N ILE A 214 -14.18 21.22 9.17
CA ILE A 214 -13.82 22.63 8.89
C ILE A 214 -14.76 23.57 9.65
N ALA A 215 -16.08 23.34 9.61
CA ALA A 215 -17.06 24.16 10.30
C ALA A 215 -16.90 24.13 11.83
N ALA A 216 -16.57 22.98 12.41
CA ALA A 216 -16.32 22.83 13.85
C ALA A 216 -15.05 23.56 14.31
N GLY A 217 -13.98 23.54 13.51
CA GLY A 217 -12.73 24.25 13.78
C GLY A 217 -12.77 25.76 13.51
N SER A 218 -13.83 26.23 12.86
CA SER A 218 -13.98 27.63 12.43
C SER A 218 -15.03 28.39 13.25
N ARG A 219 -15.24 28.07 14.54
CA ARG A 219 -16.17 28.85 15.37
C ARG A 219 -15.52 30.12 15.94
N PRO A 220 -16.18 31.29 15.85
CA PRO A 220 -17.51 31.52 15.27
C PRO A 220 -17.52 31.42 13.74
N LEU A 221 -18.60 30.84 13.19
CA LEU A 221 -18.77 30.56 11.76
C LEU A 221 -18.28 31.76 10.92
N PRO A 222 -17.37 31.55 9.95
CA PRO A 222 -16.84 32.65 9.15
C PRO A 222 -18.01 33.30 8.39
N SER A 223 -18.17 34.61 8.51
CA SER A 223 -19.16 35.35 7.72
C SER A 223 -18.89 35.15 6.22
N GLY A 224 -19.93 35.29 5.37
CA GLY A 224 -19.88 34.89 3.95
C GLY A 224 -18.79 35.56 3.07
N THR A 225 -18.03 36.52 3.58
CA THR A 225 -16.81 37.05 2.95
C THR A 225 -15.55 36.25 3.30
N ALA A 226 -15.47 35.68 4.51
CA ALA A 226 -14.37 34.82 4.93
C ALA A 226 -14.43 33.42 4.27
N VAL A 227 -15.63 32.88 4.03
CA VAL A 227 -15.81 31.64 3.25
C VAL A 227 -15.32 31.80 1.80
N ARG A 228 -15.60 32.96 1.17
CA ARG A 228 -15.09 33.28 -0.18
C ARG A 228 -13.57 33.40 -0.24
N ARG A 229 -12.91 33.86 0.82
CA ARG A 229 -11.43 33.91 0.89
C ARG A 229 -10.79 32.54 1.15
N LEU A 230 -11.49 31.64 1.84
CA LEU A 230 -11.01 30.27 2.06
C LEU A 230 -11.09 29.44 0.77
N ALA A 231 -12.18 29.60 0.00
CA ALA A 231 -12.33 28.97 -1.31
C ALA A 231 -11.33 29.46 -2.37
N ALA A 232 -10.79 30.67 -2.23
CA ALA A 232 -9.78 31.25 -3.13
C ALA A 232 -8.33 30.87 -2.78
N ARG A 233 -8.11 30.04 -1.75
CA ARG A 233 -6.78 29.55 -1.31
C ARG A 233 -6.55 28.06 -1.58
N VAL A 234 -7.55 27.38 -2.16
CA VAL A 234 -7.44 26.00 -2.65
C VAL A 234 -7.22 26.04 -4.16
#